data_AF-A0A9E2HYU9-F1
#
_entry.id   AF-A0A9E2HYU9-F1
#
_cell.length_a   1.000
_cell.length_b   1.000
_cell.length_c   1.000
_cell.angle_alpha   90.00
_cell.angle_beta   90.00
_cell.angle_gamma   90.00
#
_symmetry.space_group_name_H-M   'P 1'
#
loop_
_entity.id
_entity.type
_entity.pdbx_description
1 polymer ?
#
loop_
_entity_poly.entity_id
_entity_poly.type
_entity_poly.pdbx_seq_one_letter_code
_entity_poly.pdbx_strand_id
1 'polypeptide(L)'
;MKIPLFSVLLCTHSLLQADDFSTFFMSATLFILLFTLIIALMLHLKNLQKENFRYRAFFYHSHIPALFIDAKSTIRDLNESAQTLMGYTKAQLINQVWYEKLLPKESSLQIRQRLLQEKNRDEKSEFYAPLINANGDIAETLFTLTKFPAPLKGFILTLPDSSKR
;
A
#
# COMPACT_ATOMS: atom_id res chain seq x y z
N MET A 1 32.16 2.16 10.31
CA MET A 1 32.72 0.88 10.80
C MET A 1 32.95 -0.01 9.58
N LYS A 2 34.20 -0.08 9.12
CA LYS A 2 34.59 -0.75 7.86
C LYS A 2 34.74 -2.25 8.14
N ILE A 3 33.91 -3.08 7.49
CA ILE A 3 34.10 -4.53 7.49
C ILE A 3 35.44 -4.78 6.77
N PRO A 4 36.44 -5.40 7.41
CA PRO A 4 37.76 -5.49 6.81
C PRO A 4 37.71 -6.52 5.68
N LEU A 5 38.12 -6.11 4.48
CA LEU A 5 38.33 -6.96 3.29
C LEU A 5 39.19 -8.21 3.60
N PHE A 6 39.92 -8.19 4.71
CA PHE A 6 40.79 -9.25 5.22
C PHE A 6 40.05 -10.53 5.66
N SER A 7 38.82 -10.44 6.18
CA SER A 7 38.10 -11.64 6.64
C SER A 7 37.60 -12.50 5.47
N VAL A 8 37.31 -11.88 4.31
CA VAL A 8 36.94 -12.61 3.08
C VAL A 8 38.16 -13.32 2.48
N LEU A 9 39.34 -12.68 2.53
CA LEU A 9 40.60 -13.28 2.06
C LEU A 9 41.07 -14.47 2.90
N LEU A 10 40.81 -14.45 4.22
CA LEU A 10 41.14 -15.56 5.11
C LEU A 10 40.29 -16.82 4.83
N CYS A 11 39.00 -16.67 4.50
CA CYS A 11 38.17 -17.81 4.10
C CYS A 11 38.63 -18.46 2.78
N THR A 12 39.17 -17.66 1.84
CA THR A 12 39.73 -18.23 0.60
C THR A 12 41.03 -18.98 0.83
N HIS A 13 41.81 -18.61 1.85
CA HIS A 13 43.09 -19.26 2.14
C HIS A 13 42.91 -20.62 2.84
N SER A 14 41.90 -20.78 3.71
CA SER A 14 41.61 -22.08 4.34
C SER A 14 41.00 -23.10 3.36
N LEU A 15 40.31 -22.63 2.31
CA LEU A 15 39.76 -23.47 1.24
C LEU A 15 40.84 -23.96 0.26
N LEU A 16 41.94 -23.23 0.11
CA LEU A 16 43.08 -23.65 -0.71
C LEU A 16 43.98 -24.73 -0.06
N GLN A 17 43.84 -24.96 1.25
CA GLN A 17 44.59 -25.99 1.99
C GLN A 17 43.82 -27.31 2.13
N ALA A 18 42.60 -27.41 1.58
CA ALA A 18 41.88 -28.65 1.58
C ALA A 18 42.35 -29.49 0.37
N ASP A 19 43.14 -30.52 0.64
CA ASP A 19 43.72 -31.45 -0.35
C ASP A 19 42.65 -32.27 -1.14
N ASP A 20 41.36 -32.01 -0.91
CA ASP A 20 40.24 -32.69 -1.54
C ASP A 20 39.52 -31.75 -2.52
N PHE A 21 39.63 -32.08 -3.81
CA PHE A 21 38.90 -31.45 -4.93
C PHE A 21 37.39 -31.26 -4.65
N SER A 22 36.81 -32.14 -3.84
CA SER A 22 35.41 -32.08 -3.40
C SER A 22 35.08 -30.83 -2.58
N THR A 23 35.97 -30.39 -1.68
CA THR A 23 35.73 -29.22 -0.82
C THR A 23 35.80 -27.91 -1.59
N PHE A 24 36.75 -27.80 -2.52
CA PHE A 24 36.85 -26.66 -3.43
C PHE A 24 35.58 -26.53 -4.30
N PHE A 25 35.12 -27.64 -4.88
CA PHE A 25 33.90 -27.66 -5.70
C PHE A 25 32.65 -27.31 -4.88
N MET A 26 32.54 -27.81 -3.65
CA MET A 26 31.45 -27.45 -2.72
C MET A 26 31.48 -25.96 -2.35
N SER A 27 32.66 -25.37 -2.16
CA SER A 27 32.78 -23.93 -1.86
C SER A 27 32.42 -23.04 -3.05
N ALA A 28 32.81 -23.42 -4.27
CA ALA A 28 32.49 -22.69 -5.48
C ALA A 28 31.00 -22.75 -5.82
N THR A 29 30.37 -23.92 -5.66
CA THR A 29 28.92 -24.09 -5.86
C THR A 29 28.12 -23.29 -4.83
N LEU A 30 28.53 -23.28 -3.55
CA LEU A 30 27.92 -22.43 -2.53
C LEU A 30 28.05 -20.94 -2.87
N PHE A 31 29.21 -20.51 -3.35
CA PHE A 31 29.44 -19.12 -3.76
C PHE A 31 28.53 -18.71 -4.93
N ILE A 32 28.42 -19.56 -5.96
CA ILE A 32 27.54 -19.31 -7.11
C ILE A 32 26.07 -19.25 -6.66
N LEU A 33 25.64 -20.16 -5.78
CA LEU A 33 24.28 -20.19 -5.25
C LEU A 33 23.97 -18.93 -4.43
N LEU A 34 24.88 -18.49 -3.56
CA LEU A 34 24.74 -17.26 -2.79
C LEU A 34 24.69 -16.04 -3.72
N PHE A 35 25.56 -15.98 -4.72
CA PHE A 35 25.62 -14.87 -5.66
C PHE A 35 24.35 -14.76 -6.50
N THR A 36 23.86 -15.88 -7.05
CA THR A 36 22.59 -15.92 -7.79
C THR A 36 21.40 -15.54 -6.92
N LEU A 37 21.36 -16.00 -5.66
CA LEU A 37 20.33 -15.61 -4.68
C LEU A 37 20.36 -14.10 -4.41
N ILE A 38 21.54 -13.51 -4.23
CA ILE A 38 21.70 -12.06 -4.00
C ILE A 38 21.21 -11.26 -5.22
N ILE A 39 21.57 -11.67 -6.43
CA ILE A 39 21.08 -11.02 -7.66
C ILE A 39 19.56 -11.11 -7.77
N ALA A 40 19.00 -12.29 -7.53
CA ALA A 40 17.56 -12.50 -7.57
C ALA A 40 16.83 -11.61 -6.55
N LEU A 41 17.38 -11.48 -5.34
CA LEU A 41 16.84 -10.60 -4.29
C LEU A 41 16.92 -9.12 -4.71
N MET A 42 18.05 -8.66 -5.25
CA MET A 42 18.20 -7.28 -5.72
C MET A 42 17.22 -6.95 -6.85
N LEU A 43 17.02 -7.88 -7.80
CA LEU A 43 16.07 -7.70 -8.89
C LEU A 43 14.62 -7.65 -8.36
N HIS A 44 14.29 -8.51 -7.40
CA HIS A 44 12.98 -8.51 -6.75
C HIS A 44 12.72 -7.18 -6.01
N LEU A 45 13.68 -6.70 -5.22
CA LEU A 45 13.59 -5.41 -4.53
C LEU A 45 13.40 -4.25 -5.50
N LYS A 46 14.14 -4.24 -6.62
CA LYS A 46 14.01 -3.21 -7.67
C LYS A 46 12.63 -3.23 -8.32
N ASN A 47 12.08 -4.41 -8.60
CA ASN A 47 10.73 -4.55 -9.14
C ASN A 47 9.67 -4.05 -8.14
N LEU A 48 9.79 -4.40 -6.86
CA LEU A 48 8.89 -3.89 -5.82
C LEU A 48 8.94 -2.35 -5.71
N GLN A 49 10.13 -1.75 -5.77
CA GLN A 49 10.29 -0.30 -5.78
C GLN A 49 9.63 0.34 -7.01
N LYS A 50 9.82 -0.26 -8.19
CA LYS A 50 9.21 0.22 -9.44
C LYS A 50 7.68 0.19 -9.36
N GLU A 51 7.10 -0.91 -8.90
CA GLU A 51 5.64 -1.03 -8.75
C GLU A 51 5.11 -0.05 -7.69
N ASN A 52 5.82 0.13 -6.58
CA ASN A 52 5.44 1.13 -5.57
C ASN A 52 5.45 2.56 -6.14
N PHE A 53 6.48 2.91 -6.90
CA PHE A 53 6.58 4.22 -7.55
C PHE A 53 5.44 4.44 -8.54
N ARG A 54 5.17 3.45 -9.41
CA ARG A 54 4.06 3.51 -10.39
C ARG A 54 2.71 3.70 -9.69
N TYR A 55 2.46 2.93 -8.64
CA TYR A 55 1.26 3.06 -7.83
C TYR A 55 1.14 4.47 -7.22
N ARG A 56 2.19 4.97 -6.58
CA ARG A 56 2.19 6.30 -5.96
C ARG A 56 1.93 7.39 -6.98
N ALA A 57 2.62 7.34 -8.13
CA ALA A 57 2.43 8.32 -9.20
C ALA A 57 0.97 8.32 -9.68
N PHE A 58 0.40 7.14 -9.96
CA PHE A 58 -1.00 7.05 -10.38
C PHE A 58 -1.97 7.56 -9.30
N PHE A 59 -1.78 7.14 -8.05
CA PHE A 59 -2.66 7.52 -6.95
C PHE A 59 -2.63 9.03 -6.68
N TYR A 60 -1.44 9.62 -6.50
CA TYR A 60 -1.31 11.02 -6.13
C TYR A 60 -1.65 11.99 -7.27
N HIS A 61 -1.42 11.62 -8.53
CA HIS A 61 -1.73 12.45 -9.70
C HIS A 61 -3.09 12.16 -10.34
N SER A 62 -3.86 11.20 -9.80
CA SER A 62 -5.22 10.95 -10.26
C SER A 62 -6.14 12.13 -9.96
N HIS A 63 -6.95 12.51 -10.94
CA HIS A 63 -7.97 13.55 -10.81
C HIS A 63 -9.23 13.06 -10.09
N ILE A 64 -9.32 11.75 -9.84
CA ILE A 64 -10.41 11.15 -9.08
C ILE A 64 -10.05 11.23 -7.59
N PRO A 65 -10.85 11.92 -6.75
CA PRO A 65 -10.68 11.92 -5.30
C PRO A 65 -10.65 10.49 -4.75
N ALA A 66 -9.54 10.12 -4.11
CA ALA A 66 -9.32 8.78 -3.61
C ALA A 66 -8.67 8.76 -2.23
N LEU A 67 -9.12 7.81 -1.40
CA LEU A 67 -8.59 7.54 -0.07
C LEU A 67 -8.22 6.05 0.03
N PHE A 68 -7.08 5.78 0.65
CA PHE A 68 -6.68 4.46 1.08
C PHE A 68 -7.13 4.24 2.52
N ILE A 69 -7.90 3.18 2.74
CA ILE A 69 -8.55 2.89 4.01
C ILE A 69 -8.18 1.47 4.43
N ASP A 70 -7.80 1.28 5.69
CA ASP A 70 -7.49 -0.05 6.19
C ASP A 70 -8.75 -0.89 6.52
N ALA A 71 -8.55 -2.13 6.95
CA ALA A 71 -9.63 -3.04 7.32
C ALA A 71 -10.47 -2.58 8.54
N LYS A 72 -10.02 -1.56 9.27
CA LYS A 72 -10.74 -0.93 10.40
C LYS A 72 -11.40 0.38 9.98
N SER A 73 -11.51 0.64 8.68
CA SER A 73 -12.08 1.88 8.15
C SER A 73 -11.29 3.14 8.52
N THR A 74 -10.02 2.99 8.88
CA THR A 74 -9.13 4.11 9.20
C THR A 74 -8.42 4.62 7.94
N ILE A 75 -8.41 5.93 7.72
CA ILE A 75 -7.71 6.56 6.60
C ILE A 75 -6.20 6.44 6.81
N ARG A 76 -5.54 5.88 5.81
CA ARG A 76 -4.09 5.64 5.79
C ARG A 76 -3.38 6.44 4.69
N ASP A 77 -4.09 6.81 3.64
CA ASP A 77 -3.62 7.77 2.64
C ASP A 77 -4.79 8.44 1.89
N LEU A 78 -4.50 9.53 1.20
CA LEU A 78 -5.41 10.26 0.31
C LEU A 78 -4.61 11.05 -0.72
N ASN A 79 -5.17 11.21 -1.92
CA ASN A 79 -4.54 11.98 -2.99
C ASN A 79 -4.88 13.48 -2.92
N GLU A 80 -4.23 14.27 -3.78
CA GLU A 80 -4.44 15.73 -3.84
C GLU A 80 -5.89 16.08 -4.22
N SER A 81 -6.47 15.34 -5.17
CA SER A 81 -7.87 15.53 -5.58
C SER A 81 -8.86 15.36 -4.41
N ALA A 82 -8.61 14.41 -3.50
CA ALA A 82 -9.42 14.25 -2.29
C ALA A 82 -9.25 15.41 -1.30
N GLN A 83 -8.04 15.92 -1.12
CA GLN A 83 -7.79 17.08 -0.26
C GLN A 83 -8.53 18.32 -0.80
N THR A 84 -8.46 18.55 -2.11
CA THR A 84 -9.14 19.67 -2.78
C THR A 84 -10.66 19.55 -2.66
N LEU A 85 -11.23 18.36 -2.93
CA LEU A 85 -12.68 18.15 -2.84
C LEU A 85 -13.20 18.33 -1.41
N MET A 86 -12.51 17.76 -0.42
CA MET A 86 -12.99 17.72 0.96
C MET A 86 -12.56 18.95 1.79
N GLY A 87 -11.62 19.75 1.31
CA GLY A 87 -11.08 20.91 2.02
C GLY A 87 -10.18 20.57 3.22
N TYR A 88 -9.84 19.29 3.42
CA TYR A 88 -8.97 18.84 4.50
C TYR A 88 -7.56 18.55 3.99
N THR A 89 -6.57 18.87 4.82
CA THR A 89 -5.20 18.39 4.59
C THR A 89 -5.05 16.92 4.96
N LYS A 90 -4.07 16.25 4.37
CA LYS A 90 -3.73 14.87 4.70
C LYS A 90 -3.51 14.65 6.19
N ALA A 91 -2.79 15.55 6.86
CA ALA A 91 -2.50 15.45 8.28
C ALA A 91 -3.76 15.45 9.17
N GLN A 92 -4.84 16.12 8.74
CA GLN A 92 -6.10 16.19 9.49
C GLN A 92 -6.96 14.93 9.35
N LEU A 93 -6.80 14.18 8.25
CA LEU A 93 -7.63 13.00 7.96
C LEU A 93 -6.93 11.68 8.26
N ILE A 94 -5.59 11.63 8.20
CA ILE A 94 -4.85 10.41 8.50
C ILE A 94 -5.16 9.93 9.93
N ASN A 95 -5.30 8.61 10.06
CA ASN A 95 -5.67 7.92 11.30
C ASN A 95 -7.09 8.21 11.82
N GLN A 96 -7.92 8.93 11.08
CA GLN A 96 -9.34 9.10 11.38
C GLN A 96 -10.17 7.98 10.75
N VAL A 97 -11.30 7.65 11.36
CA VAL A 97 -12.29 6.74 10.77
C VAL A 97 -13.10 7.54 9.74
N TRP A 98 -13.07 7.10 8.47
CA TRP A 98 -13.53 7.94 7.36
C TRP A 98 -15.01 8.34 7.49
N TYR A 99 -15.89 7.40 7.84
CA TYR A 99 -17.33 7.64 7.93
C TYR A 99 -17.72 8.41 9.20
N GLU A 100 -16.86 8.49 10.21
CA GLU A 100 -17.10 9.31 11.41
C GLU A 100 -16.67 10.75 11.17
N LYS A 101 -15.62 10.94 10.36
CA LYS A 101 -15.06 12.26 10.08
C LYS A 101 -15.74 12.97 8.91
N LEU A 102 -16.15 12.23 7.87
CA LEU A 102 -16.59 12.79 6.60
C LEU A 102 -18.11 12.72 6.37
N LEU A 103 -18.87 12.06 7.23
CA LEU A 103 -20.33 11.92 7.09
C LEU A 103 -21.06 12.48 8.32
N PRO A 104 -22.32 12.93 8.19
CA PRO A 104 -23.20 13.19 9.32
C PRO A 104 -23.38 11.96 10.21
N LYS A 105 -23.70 12.17 11.48
CA LYS A 105 -23.78 11.11 12.50
C LYS A 105 -24.80 10.02 12.15
N GLU A 106 -25.93 10.40 11.58
CA GLU A 106 -26.99 9.48 11.16
C GLU A 106 -26.49 8.55 10.04
N SER A 107 -25.87 9.12 9.00
CA SER A 107 -25.31 8.37 7.87
C SER A 107 -24.11 7.52 8.30
N SER A 108 -23.28 8.02 9.21
CA SER A 108 -22.13 7.31 9.78
C SER A 108 -22.54 5.96 10.39
N LEU A 109 -23.63 5.94 11.16
CA LEU A 109 -24.16 4.71 11.76
C LEU A 109 -24.66 3.71 10.71
N GLN A 110 -25.36 4.18 9.68
CA GLN A 110 -25.86 3.34 8.61
C GLN A 110 -24.73 2.70 7.81
N ILE A 111 -23.71 3.48 7.46
CA ILE A 111 -22.52 2.99 6.74
C ILE A 111 -21.75 1.99 7.59
N ARG A 112 -21.56 2.27 8.89
CA ARG A 112 -20.89 1.33 9.80
C ARG A 112 -21.61 -0.03 9.83
N GLN A 113 -22.94 -0.04 9.90
CA GLN A 113 -23.73 -1.27 9.87
C GLN A 113 -23.58 -2.01 8.53
N ARG A 114 -23.65 -1.29 7.41
CA ARG A 114 -23.44 -1.84 6.07
C ARG A 114 -22.06 -2.49 5.94
N LEU A 115 -20.99 -1.81 6.33
CA LEU A 115 -19.62 -2.34 6.26
C LEU A 115 -19.41 -3.61 7.11
N LEU A 116 -20.11 -3.74 8.25
CA LEU A 116 -20.08 -4.94 9.07
C LEU A 116 -20.77 -6.13 8.39
N GLN A 117 -21.83 -5.87 7.62
CA GLN A 117 -22.59 -6.89 6.87
C GLN A 117 -21.88 -7.29 5.56
N GLU A 118 -21.20 -6.34 4.90
CA GLU A 118 -20.53 -6.53 3.60
C GLU A 118 -19.18 -7.25 3.69
N LYS A 119 -18.69 -7.57 4.90
CA LYS A 119 -17.41 -8.27 5.12
C LYS A 119 -17.26 -9.60 4.34
N ASN A 120 -18.36 -10.14 3.82
CA ASN A 120 -18.44 -11.43 3.14
C ASN A 120 -18.99 -11.43 1.69
N ARG A 121 -19.39 -10.30 1.07
CA ARG A 121 -20.16 -10.38 -0.19
C ARG A 121 -19.57 -9.75 -1.46
N ASP A 122 -19.01 -8.55 -1.44
CA ASP A 122 -18.65 -7.87 -2.71
C ASP A 122 -17.20 -7.35 -2.75
N GLU A 123 -16.56 -7.50 -3.92
CA GLU A 123 -15.24 -6.89 -4.20
C GLU A 123 -15.33 -5.37 -4.37
N LYS A 124 -16.51 -4.87 -4.73
CA LYS A 124 -16.80 -3.46 -4.98
C LYS A 124 -18.23 -3.12 -4.55
N SER A 125 -18.39 -2.07 -3.75
CA SER A 125 -19.68 -1.53 -3.31
C SER A 125 -19.82 -0.07 -3.71
N GLU A 126 -20.98 0.32 -4.23
CA GLU A 126 -21.29 1.71 -4.59
C GLU A 126 -22.52 2.18 -3.79
N PHE A 127 -22.48 3.38 -3.23
CA PHE A 127 -23.61 3.96 -2.51
C PHE A 127 -23.55 5.48 -2.45
N TYR A 128 -24.72 6.10 -2.38
CA TYR A 128 -24.85 7.53 -2.12
C TYR A 128 -24.87 7.80 -0.62
N ALA A 129 -24.16 8.83 -0.19
CA ALA A 129 -24.22 9.34 1.18
C ALA A 129 -23.88 10.85 1.19
N PRO A 130 -24.37 11.61 2.19
CA PRO A 130 -23.97 12.99 2.38
C PRO A 130 -22.51 13.08 2.85
N LEU A 131 -21.68 13.84 2.12
CA LEU A 131 -20.31 14.20 2.48
C LEU A 131 -20.31 15.56 3.17
N ILE A 132 -19.66 15.67 4.33
CA ILE A 132 -19.38 16.94 5.01
C ILE A 132 -17.91 17.33 4.74
N ASN A 133 -17.70 18.48 4.12
CA ASN A 133 -16.36 19.01 3.88
C ASN A 133 -15.80 19.79 5.10
N ALA A 134 -14.59 20.34 5.00
CA ALA A 134 -13.97 21.12 6.08
C ALA A 134 -14.70 22.43 6.42
N ASN A 135 -15.47 22.98 5.48
CA ASN A 135 -16.26 24.20 5.68
C ASN A 135 -17.62 23.92 6.33
N GLY A 136 -18.01 22.64 6.44
CA GLY A 136 -19.32 22.22 6.93
C GLY A 136 -20.38 22.11 5.84
N ASP A 137 -20.03 22.31 4.57
CA ASP A 137 -20.96 22.12 3.46
C ASP A 137 -21.28 20.64 3.31
N ILE A 138 -22.55 20.36 3.04
CA ILE A 138 -23.07 19.00 2.86
C ILE A 138 -23.48 18.81 1.41
N ALA A 139 -22.91 17.80 0.76
CA ALA A 139 -23.26 17.42 -0.61
C ALA A 139 -23.54 15.93 -0.71
N GLU A 140 -24.61 15.56 -1.41
CA GLU A 140 -24.86 14.15 -1.72
C GLU A 140 -23.80 13.65 -2.71
N THR A 141 -23.06 12.62 -2.33
CA THR A 141 -21.92 12.13 -3.11
C THR A 141 -22.00 10.63 -3.31
N LEU A 142 -21.63 10.17 -4.51
CA LEU A 142 -21.43 8.75 -4.79
C LEU A 142 -20.09 8.32 -4.20
N PHE A 143 -20.14 7.31 -3.33
CA PHE A 143 -18.97 6.63 -2.82
C PHE A 143 -18.83 5.28 -3.51
N THR A 144 -17.63 4.98 -3.96
CA THR A 144 -17.26 3.66 -4.46
C THR A 144 -16.17 3.09 -3.55
N LEU A 145 -16.47 1.98 -2.89
CA LEU A 145 -15.56 1.25 -2.03
C LEU A 145 -15.09 -0.01 -2.77
N THR A 146 -13.82 -0.06 -3.16
CA THR A 146 -13.23 -1.25 -3.81
C THR A 146 -12.26 -1.92 -2.85
N LYS A 147 -12.45 -3.21 -2.61
CA LYS A 147 -11.59 -4.01 -1.73
C LYS A 147 -10.26 -4.29 -2.43
N PHE A 148 -9.17 -4.28 -1.67
CA PHE A 148 -7.91 -4.76 -2.24
C PHE A 148 -7.91 -6.29 -2.41
N PRO A 149 -7.32 -6.81 -3.50
CA PRO A 149 -7.08 -8.23 -3.63
C PRO A 149 -6.11 -8.73 -2.56
N ALA A 150 -6.24 -9.99 -2.18
CA ALA A 150 -5.30 -10.63 -1.26
C ALA A 150 -3.86 -10.56 -1.80
N PRO A 151 -2.83 -10.42 -0.94
CA PRO A 151 -2.88 -10.43 0.53
C PRO A 151 -3.14 -9.04 1.16
N LEU A 152 -3.32 -8.00 0.34
CA LEU A 152 -3.56 -6.65 0.84
C LEU A 152 -4.92 -6.60 1.54
N LYS A 153 -4.96 -5.98 2.73
CA LYS A 153 -6.18 -5.80 3.51
C LYS A 153 -6.54 -4.32 3.54
N GLY A 154 -7.80 -4.03 3.23
CA GLY A 154 -8.32 -2.66 3.20
C GLY A 154 -9.10 -2.40 1.92
N PHE A 155 -9.34 -1.12 1.67
CA PHE A 155 -10.18 -0.64 0.59
C PHE A 155 -9.62 0.65 0.01
N ILE A 156 -9.91 0.90 -1.25
CA ILE A 156 -9.82 2.21 -1.85
C ILE A 156 -11.23 2.80 -1.92
N LEU A 157 -11.39 4.00 -1.35
CA LEU A 157 -12.62 4.76 -1.41
C LEU A 157 -12.43 5.85 -2.45
N THR A 158 -13.26 5.86 -3.48
CA THR A 158 -13.25 6.90 -4.51
C THR A 158 -14.57 7.64 -4.55
N LEU A 159 -14.51 8.94 -4.85
CA LEU A 159 -15.67 9.81 -4.98
C LEU A 159 -15.73 10.29 -6.44
N PRO A 160 -16.26 9.46 -7.36
CA PRO A 160 -16.39 9.85 -8.76
C PRO A 160 -17.35 11.03 -8.89
N ASP A 161 -16.95 12.00 -9.70
CA ASP A 161 -17.78 13.15 -10.05
C ASP A 161 -19.06 12.67 -10.77
N SER A 162 -20.23 12.95 -10.19
CA SER A 162 -21.52 12.57 -10.72
C SER A 162 -21.89 13.33 -12.00
N SER A 163 -21.14 14.37 -12.38
CA SER A 163 -21.40 15.15 -13.60
C SER A 163 -20.89 14.51 -14.90
N LYS A 164 -20.19 13.37 -14.84
CA LYS A 164 -19.56 12.71 -16.01
C LYS A 164 -20.10 11.32 -16.36
N ARG A 165 -21.38 11.04 -16.10
CA ARG A 165 -22.06 9.89 -16.71
C ARG A 165 -22.82 10.30 -17.95
#